data_AF-A0A8X7RQI0-F1
#
_entry.id   AF-A0A8X7RQI0-F1
#
_cell.length_a   1.000
_cell.length_b   1.000
_cell.length_c   1.000
_cell.angle_alpha   90.00
_cell.angle_beta   90.00
_cell.angle_gamma   90.00
#
_symmetry.space_group_name_H-M   'P 1'
#
loop_
_entity.id
_entity.type
_entity.pdbx_description
1 polymer ?
#
loop_
_entity_poly.entity_id
_entity_poly.type
_entity_poly.pdbx_seq_one_letter_code
_entity_poly.pdbx_strand_id
1 'polypeptide(L)'
;MVFVDEIVMEINDPTAGWRAAFSARFANTTWEFQVGPVEGVTAGDQVWVARYLLERITEISGVNVSVDPKPVPGDWNRAGAHCNYSTKSMRNNGGLPVIKKAIKKLQVKHKEHIAAYGEGNERCLTGKHETADINTFSWGVANRGASVRVGQNTEKEGKGYFEDRRSASNMDPHAATSMIAETTILG
;
A
#
# COMPACT_ATOMS: atom_id res chain seq x y z
N MET A 1 4.52 -6.58 10.27
CA MET A 1 4.65 -7.08 8.89
C MET A 1 3.97 -6.07 8.02
N VAL A 2 4.72 -5.39 7.15
CA VAL A 2 4.19 -4.43 6.17
C VAL A 2 4.39 -5.02 4.78
N PHE A 3 3.40 -4.90 3.90
CA PHE A 3 3.57 -5.07 2.46
C PHE A 3 3.31 -3.72 1.83
N VAL A 4 4.06 -3.35 0.81
CA VAL A 4 3.82 -2.14 0.02
C VAL A 4 3.53 -2.60 -1.41
N ASP A 5 2.37 -2.20 -1.92
CA ASP A 5 1.98 -2.44 -3.31
C ASP A 5 2.51 -1.31 -4.22
N GLU A 6 2.76 -1.63 -5.49
CA GLU A 6 2.66 -0.74 -6.67
C GLU A 6 3.83 0.18 -7.06
N ILE A 7 4.64 -0.27 -8.07
CA ILE A 7 5.30 0.52 -9.15
C ILE A 7 5.36 -0.32 -10.46
N VAL A 8 5.45 0.37 -11.61
CA VAL A 8 5.17 -0.05 -12.99
C VAL A 8 6.33 -0.77 -13.73
N MET A 9 6.00 -1.93 -14.35
CA MET A 9 6.58 -2.66 -15.50
C MET A 9 7.33 -3.98 -15.26
N GLU A 10 7.27 -4.80 -16.32
CA GLU A 10 7.37 -6.27 -16.41
C GLU A 10 8.80 -6.79 -16.42
N ILE A 11 9.18 -7.68 -15.47
CA ILE A 11 10.27 -8.68 -15.64
C ILE A 11 9.99 -9.92 -14.78
N ASN A 12 10.21 -11.09 -15.39
CA ASN A 12 10.15 -12.41 -14.77
C ASN A 12 11.59 -12.91 -14.58
N ASP A 13 12.18 -12.70 -13.40
CA ASP A 13 13.51 -13.23 -13.04
C ASP A 13 13.45 -14.01 -11.69
N PRO A 14 13.60 -15.35 -11.72
CA PRO A 14 13.54 -16.19 -10.52
C PRO A 14 14.81 -16.17 -9.65
N THR A 15 15.84 -15.37 -9.98
CA THR A 15 17.16 -15.45 -9.31
C THR A 15 17.36 -14.53 -8.10
N ALA A 16 16.45 -13.58 -7.84
CA ALA A 16 16.72 -12.49 -6.89
C ALA A 16 16.51 -12.84 -5.40
N GLY A 17 16.03 -14.03 -5.03
CA GLY A 17 15.85 -14.43 -3.63
C GLY A 17 14.73 -13.69 -2.86
N TRP A 18 13.97 -12.82 -3.52
CA TRP A 18 12.81 -12.09 -2.98
C TRP A 18 11.49 -12.74 -3.41
N ARG A 19 10.43 -12.54 -2.62
CA ARG A 19 9.05 -12.84 -3.04
C ARG A 19 8.42 -11.58 -3.60
N ALA A 20 8.47 -11.43 -4.92
CA ALA A 20 7.67 -10.46 -5.65
C ALA A 20 6.64 -11.22 -6.50
N ALA A 21 5.39 -10.76 -6.48
CA ALA A 21 4.37 -11.16 -7.44
C ALA A 21 4.08 -9.96 -8.34
N PHE A 22 3.76 -10.22 -9.61
CA PHE A 22 3.51 -9.19 -10.63
C PHE A 22 2.10 -9.35 -11.19
N SER A 23 1.41 -8.24 -11.43
CA SER A 23 0.12 -8.25 -12.14
C SER A 23 -0.10 -7.02 -12.99
N ALA A 24 -0.75 -7.20 -14.14
CA ALA A 24 -1.23 -6.10 -14.99
C ALA A 24 -2.51 -5.49 -14.39
N ARG A 25 -2.63 -4.16 -14.41
CA ARG A 25 -3.84 -3.43 -13.97
C ARG A 25 -4.74 -3.08 -15.18
N PHE A 26 -5.95 -2.60 -14.90
CA PHE A 26 -6.98 -2.27 -15.91
C PHE A 26 -6.59 -1.17 -16.91
N ALA A 27 -5.57 -0.35 -16.62
CA ALA A 27 -5.02 0.60 -17.59
C ALA A 27 -3.87 -0.08 -18.35
N ASN A 28 -3.92 -0.05 -19.69
CA ASN A 28 -3.07 -0.84 -20.61
C ASN A 28 -1.53 -0.66 -20.46
N THR A 29 -1.06 0.16 -19.52
CA THR A 29 0.36 0.43 -19.25
C THR A 29 0.71 0.46 -17.76
N THR A 30 -0.23 0.15 -16.86
CA THR A 30 -0.01 0.17 -15.40
C THR A 30 0.19 -1.24 -14.85
N TRP A 31 1.18 -1.40 -13.99
CA TRP A 31 1.56 -2.67 -13.38
C TRP A 31 1.76 -2.52 -11.88
N GLU A 32 1.63 -3.62 -11.16
CA GLU A 32 1.92 -3.71 -9.74
C GLU A 32 2.87 -4.86 -9.47
N PHE A 33 3.80 -4.63 -8.54
CA PHE A 33 4.46 -5.70 -7.78
C PHE A 33 4.19 -5.53 -6.29
N GLN A 34 4.27 -6.63 -5.55
CA GLN A 34 4.15 -6.62 -4.09
C GLN A 34 5.46 -7.06 -3.43
N VAL A 35 5.90 -6.31 -2.42
CA VAL A 35 7.05 -6.67 -1.58
C VAL A 35 6.55 -7.14 -0.22
N GLY A 36 6.80 -8.40 0.10
CA GLY A 36 6.54 -8.94 1.42
C GLY A 36 6.03 -10.38 1.44
N PRO A 37 5.73 -10.91 2.63
CA PRO A 37 5.77 -10.19 3.89
C PRO A 37 7.16 -9.95 4.47
N VAL A 38 7.35 -8.80 5.12
CA VAL A 38 8.62 -8.40 5.74
C VAL A 38 8.44 -7.67 7.07
N GLU A 39 9.47 -7.68 7.92
CA GLU A 39 9.42 -7.12 9.28
C GLU A 39 10.12 -5.77 9.40
N GLY A 40 9.44 -4.81 10.03
CA GLY A 40 10.03 -3.53 10.43
C GLY A 40 10.64 -2.74 9.27
N VAL A 41 11.84 -2.21 9.52
CA VAL A 41 12.60 -1.34 8.59
C VAL A 41 12.90 -2.01 7.25
N THR A 42 13.05 -3.33 7.23
CA THR A 42 13.34 -4.10 6.02
C THR A 42 12.26 -3.95 4.94
N ALA A 43 11.03 -3.57 5.31
CA ALA A 43 10.00 -3.21 4.35
C ALA A 43 10.40 -2.00 3.49
N GLY A 44 10.95 -0.95 4.11
CA GLY A 44 11.45 0.21 3.40
C GLY A 44 12.65 -0.12 2.52
N ASP A 45 13.62 -0.85 3.08
CA ASP A 45 14.84 -1.23 2.36
C ASP A 45 14.52 -1.98 1.06
N GLN A 46 13.66 -3.00 1.14
CA GLN A 46 13.33 -3.83 -0.02
C GLN A 46 12.52 -3.08 -1.07
N VAL A 47 11.60 -2.20 -0.67
CA VAL A 47 10.82 -1.40 -1.62
C VAL A 47 11.72 -0.41 -2.36
N TRP A 48 12.68 0.22 -1.66
CA TRP A 48 13.65 1.11 -2.30
C TRP A 48 14.59 0.37 -3.25
N VAL A 49 15.07 -0.83 -2.87
CA VAL A 49 15.89 -1.66 -3.77
C VAL A 49 15.06 -2.12 -4.99
N ALA A 50 13.80 -2.52 -4.79
CA ALA A 50 12.91 -2.91 -5.89
C ALA A 50 12.67 -1.75 -6.86
N ARG A 51 12.44 -0.52 -6.34
CA ARG A 51 12.35 0.71 -7.13
C ARG A 51 13.57 0.95 -7.99
N TYR A 52 14.76 0.87 -7.38
CA TYR A 52 16.01 1.04 -8.08
C TYR A 52 16.18 0.02 -9.21
N LEU A 53 15.97 -1.27 -8.91
CA LEU A 53 16.07 -2.33 -9.92
C LEU A 53 15.10 -2.11 -11.08
N LEU A 54 13.88 -1.69 -10.78
CA LEU A 54 12.88 -1.39 -11.80
C LEU A 54 13.33 -0.24 -12.71
N GLU A 55 13.81 0.86 -12.17
CA GLU A 55 14.39 1.96 -12.96
C GLU A 55 15.53 1.47 -13.87
N ARG A 56 16.47 0.68 -13.31
CA ARG A 56 17.61 0.11 -14.07
C ARG A 56 17.14 -0.76 -15.24
N ILE A 57 16.13 -1.58 -15.01
CA ILE A 57 15.53 -2.47 -16.02
C ILE A 57 14.86 -1.66 -17.13
N THR A 58 14.08 -0.65 -16.75
CA THR A 58 13.36 0.19 -17.73
C THR A 58 14.33 1.00 -18.59
N GLU A 59 15.44 1.47 -18.01
CA GLU A 59 16.51 2.13 -18.74
C GLU A 59 17.11 1.23 -19.84
N ILE A 60 17.40 -0.04 -19.53
CA ILE A 60 17.93 -1.00 -20.52
C ILE A 60 16.91 -1.26 -21.63
N SER A 61 15.62 -1.27 -21.28
CA SER A 61 14.52 -1.49 -22.23
C SER A 61 14.16 -0.23 -23.04
N GLY A 62 14.80 0.91 -22.78
CA GLY A 62 14.51 2.18 -23.47
C GLY A 62 13.13 2.76 -23.14
N VAL A 63 12.58 2.44 -21.97
CA VAL A 63 11.28 2.95 -21.48
C VAL A 63 11.47 3.69 -20.15
N ASN A 64 10.55 4.61 -19.85
CA ASN A 64 10.57 5.32 -18.56
C ASN A 64 9.54 4.71 -17.60
N VAL A 65 9.93 4.56 -16.34
CA VAL A 65 9.02 4.28 -15.23
C VAL A 65 8.59 5.59 -14.56
N SER A 66 7.34 5.65 -14.11
CA SER A 66 6.84 6.75 -13.29
C SER A 66 6.16 6.20 -12.04
N VAL A 67 6.46 6.84 -10.91
CA VAL A 67 5.79 6.62 -9.62
C VAL A 67 4.77 7.71 -9.31
N ASP A 68 4.51 8.62 -10.25
CA ASP A 68 3.48 9.65 -10.07
C ASP A 68 2.12 8.99 -9.81
N PRO A 69 1.36 9.43 -8.79
CA PRO A 69 0.13 8.74 -8.41
C PRO A 69 -1.01 8.95 -9.41
N LYS A 70 -0.93 9.95 -10.29
CA LYS A 70 -1.89 10.21 -11.37
C LYS A 70 -1.15 10.66 -12.63
N PRO A 71 -0.44 9.75 -13.33
CA PRO A 71 0.43 10.12 -14.45
C PRO A 71 -0.37 10.62 -15.65
N VAL A 72 -1.61 10.14 -15.82
CA VAL A 72 -2.54 10.58 -16.85
C VAL A 72 -3.77 11.20 -16.20
N PRO A 73 -4.08 12.48 -16.46
CA PRO A 73 -5.30 13.12 -15.97
C PRO A 73 -6.60 12.46 -16.51
N GLY A 74 -7.73 12.73 -15.86
CA GLY A 74 -9.04 12.24 -16.29
C GLY A 74 -9.38 10.84 -15.76
N ASP A 75 -10.08 10.06 -16.58
CA ASP A 75 -10.74 8.79 -16.21
C ASP A 75 -9.79 7.57 -16.17
N TRP A 76 -8.49 7.83 -16.11
CA TRP A 76 -7.47 6.79 -15.96
C TRP A 76 -7.34 6.38 -14.50
N ASN A 77 -6.98 5.12 -14.23
CA ASN A 77 -6.76 4.68 -12.86
C ASN A 77 -5.59 5.41 -12.20
N ARG A 78 -5.65 5.52 -10.87
CA ARG A 78 -4.53 6.00 -10.07
C ARG A 78 -3.43 4.94 -9.96
N ALA A 79 -2.25 5.39 -9.55
CA ALA A 79 -1.26 4.58 -8.89
C ALA A 79 -1.22 4.91 -7.39
N GLY A 80 -1.49 3.92 -6.54
CA GLY A 80 -1.33 3.97 -5.09
C GLY A 80 -0.13 3.16 -4.60
N ALA A 81 -0.04 2.93 -3.30
CA ALA A 81 0.87 1.95 -2.74
C ALA A 81 0.30 1.35 -1.45
N HIS A 82 -0.57 0.35 -1.59
CA HIS A 82 -1.37 -0.14 -0.47
C HIS A 82 -0.46 -0.83 0.55
N CYS A 83 -0.69 -0.52 1.82
CA CYS A 83 0.12 -0.99 2.92
C CYS A 83 -0.60 -2.07 3.72
N ASN A 84 -0.26 -3.35 3.53
CA ASN A 84 -0.85 -4.43 4.34
C ASN A 84 -0.10 -4.55 5.67
N TYR A 85 -0.79 -4.41 6.81
CA TYR A 85 -0.15 -4.35 8.13
C TYR A 85 -0.70 -5.38 9.14
N SER A 86 0.20 -6.03 9.88
CA SER A 86 -0.15 -6.79 11.10
C SER A 86 0.94 -6.81 12.16
N THR A 87 0.49 -6.90 13.42
CA THR A 87 1.31 -7.27 14.58
C THR A 87 1.11 -8.75 14.94
N LYS A 88 1.95 -9.28 15.85
CA LYS A 88 1.80 -10.66 16.34
C LYS A 88 0.42 -10.90 16.97
N SER A 89 -0.12 -9.94 17.73
CA SER A 89 -1.44 -10.06 18.35
C SER A 89 -2.57 -10.04 17.33
N MET A 90 -2.45 -9.30 16.23
CA MET A 90 -3.44 -9.31 15.14
C MET A 90 -3.51 -10.65 14.40
N ARG A 91 -2.39 -11.37 14.30
CA ARG A 91 -2.31 -12.68 13.60
C ARG A 91 -2.75 -13.86 14.46
N ASN A 92 -2.85 -13.69 15.77
CA ASN A 92 -3.26 -14.75 16.71
C ASN A 92 -4.78 -14.80 16.87
N ASN A 93 -5.29 -15.88 17.46
CA ASN A 93 -6.73 -16.03 17.74
C ASN A 93 -7.25 -14.84 18.57
N GLY A 94 -8.40 -14.29 18.17
CA GLY A 94 -8.91 -13.05 18.77
C GLY A 94 -8.22 -11.78 18.27
N GLY A 95 -7.52 -11.84 17.14
CA GLY A 95 -6.81 -10.71 16.55
C GLY A 95 -7.69 -9.65 15.89
N LEU A 96 -8.91 -9.98 15.45
CA LEU A 96 -9.82 -9.05 14.79
C LEU A 96 -10.21 -7.83 15.67
N PRO A 97 -10.53 -7.98 16.97
CA PRO A 97 -10.65 -6.84 17.88
C PRO A 97 -9.41 -5.94 17.92
N VAL A 98 -8.21 -6.52 17.88
CA VAL A 98 -6.94 -5.76 17.86
C VAL A 98 -6.80 -4.97 16.56
N ILE A 99 -7.15 -5.59 15.42
CA ILE A 99 -7.22 -4.93 14.11
C ILE A 99 -8.17 -3.74 14.16
N LYS A 100 -9.41 -3.94 14.62
CA LYS A 100 -10.41 -2.86 14.72
C LYS A 100 -9.95 -1.72 15.64
N LYS A 101 -9.24 -2.02 16.73
CA LYS A 101 -8.65 -1.01 17.62
C LYS A 101 -7.56 -0.20 16.90
N ALA A 102 -6.67 -0.85 16.14
CA ALA A 102 -5.64 -0.17 15.37
C ALA A 102 -6.24 0.74 14.28
N ILE A 103 -7.27 0.29 13.57
CA ILE A 103 -7.97 1.09 12.56
C ILE A 103 -8.57 2.36 13.18
N LYS A 104 -9.15 2.28 14.38
CA LYS A 104 -9.65 3.46 15.10
C LYS A 104 -8.55 4.47 15.43
N LYS A 105 -7.35 4.01 15.78
CA LYS A 105 -6.20 4.92 16.00
C LYS A 105 -5.79 5.61 14.69
N LEU A 106 -5.73 4.87 13.58
CA LEU A 106 -5.45 5.43 12.25
C LEU A 106 -6.49 6.46 11.81
N GLN A 107 -7.77 6.27 12.19
CA GLN A 107 -8.84 7.23 11.92
C GLN A 107 -8.58 8.59 12.58
N VAL A 108 -8.13 8.59 13.84
CA VAL A 108 -7.83 9.83 14.58
C VAL A 108 -6.68 10.60 13.93
N LYS A 109 -5.65 9.88 13.48
CA LYS A 109 -4.47 10.46 12.82
C LYS A 109 -4.57 10.54 11.30
N HIS A 110 -5.78 10.50 10.73
CA HIS A 110 -5.96 10.44 9.28
C HIS A 110 -5.21 11.54 8.52
N LYS A 111 -5.34 12.80 8.96
CA LYS A 111 -4.69 13.96 8.33
C LYS A 111 -3.16 13.89 8.39
N GLU A 112 -2.61 13.49 9.53
CA GLU A 112 -1.16 13.33 9.70
C GLU A 112 -0.60 12.29 8.72
N HIS A 113 -1.28 11.14 8.60
CA HIS A 113 -0.88 10.10 7.65
C HIS A 113 -0.98 10.59 6.20
N ILE A 114 -2.09 11.23 5.80
CA ILE A 114 -2.25 11.74 4.42
C ILE A 114 -1.12 12.69 4.03
N ALA A 115 -0.68 13.56 4.94
CA ALA A 115 0.43 14.49 4.68
C ALA A 115 1.78 13.79 4.38
N ALA A 116 1.98 12.58 4.88
CA ALA A 116 3.19 11.78 4.65
C ALA A 116 3.04 10.72 3.55
N TYR A 117 1.83 10.55 3.01
CA TYR A 117 1.46 9.43 2.15
C TYR A 117 1.71 9.68 0.66
N GLY A 118 2.65 10.58 0.34
CA GLY A 118 3.07 10.92 -1.01
C GLY A 118 2.40 12.18 -1.56
N GLU A 119 3.17 12.98 -2.29
CA GLU A 119 2.70 14.24 -2.89
C GLU A 119 1.80 13.98 -4.09
N GLY A 120 0.82 14.86 -4.32
CA GLY A 120 -0.11 14.76 -5.46
C GLY A 120 -1.26 13.78 -5.25
N ASN A 121 -1.42 13.22 -4.04
CA ASN A 121 -2.41 12.21 -3.71
C ASN A 121 -3.87 12.74 -3.76
N GLU A 122 -4.06 14.06 -3.68
CA GLU A 122 -5.34 14.74 -3.89
C GLU A 122 -5.91 14.54 -5.30
N ARG A 123 -5.06 14.26 -6.30
CA ARG A 123 -5.49 13.89 -7.66
C ARG A 123 -6.07 12.47 -7.73
N CYS A 124 -5.84 11.67 -6.69
CA CYS A 124 -6.13 10.25 -6.65
C CYS A 124 -7.30 9.91 -5.72
N LEU A 125 -7.20 10.36 -4.47
CA LEU A 125 -8.18 10.10 -3.41
C LEU A 125 -9.41 11.00 -3.56
N THR A 126 -10.22 10.70 -4.56
CA THR A 126 -11.38 11.51 -4.97
C THR A 126 -12.72 10.89 -4.60
N GLY A 127 -12.72 9.69 -4.01
CA GLY A 127 -13.93 8.90 -3.76
C GLY A 127 -14.44 8.12 -4.98
N LYS A 128 -13.78 8.26 -6.14
CA LYS A 128 -14.08 7.53 -7.39
C LYS A 128 -13.02 6.46 -7.66
N HIS A 129 -13.28 5.52 -8.57
CA HIS A 129 -12.31 4.50 -9.02
C HIS A 129 -11.64 3.69 -7.89
N GLU A 130 -12.47 3.12 -6.99
CA GLU A 130 -11.98 2.33 -5.85
C GLU A 130 -11.00 3.09 -4.91
N THR A 131 -11.28 4.38 -4.69
CA THR A 131 -10.58 5.22 -3.71
C THR A 131 -11.56 5.78 -2.69
N ALA A 132 -11.06 6.05 -1.48
CA ALA A 132 -11.75 6.94 -0.55
C ALA A 132 -11.47 8.40 -0.93
N ASP A 133 -12.32 9.31 -0.47
CA ASP A 133 -12.05 10.75 -0.53
C ASP A 133 -10.93 11.11 0.46
N ILE A 134 -10.02 12.01 0.06
CA ILE A 134 -8.81 12.36 0.82
C ILE A 134 -9.09 12.98 2.19
N ASN A 135 -10.27 13.54 2.40
CA ASN A 135 -10.64 14.23 3.64
C ASN A 135 -11.41 13.32 4.60
N THR A 136 -11.89 12.17 4.13
CA THR A 136 -12.76 11.28 4.88
C THR A 136 -12.09 9.94 5.13
N PHE A 137 -11.98 9.58 6.41
CA PHE A 137 -11.53 8.24 6.79
C PHE A 137 -12.71 7.28 6.82
N SER A 138 -12.59 6.17 6.09
CA SER A 138 -13.55 5.07 6.11
C SER A 138 -12.82 3.72 6.17
N TRP A 139 -13.49 2.71 6.72
CA TRP A 139 -13.00 1.34 6.65
C TRP A 139 -14.14 0.35 6.48
N GLY A 140 -13.84 -0.83 5.92
CA GLY A 140 -14.84 -1.87 5.76
C GLY A 140 -14.26 -3.24 5.43
N VAL A 141 -15.08 -4.28 5.62
CA VAL A 141 -14.73 -5.64 5.19
C VAL A 141 -14.95 -5.75 3.69
N ALA A 142 -13.95 -6.24 2.96
CA ALA A 142 -13.95 -6.37 1.51
C ALA A 142 -14.22 -5.07 0.72
N ASN A 143 -14.22 -3.91 1.39
CA ASN A 143 -14.55 -2.64 0.77
C ASN A 143 -13.30 -2.01 0.12
N ARG A 144 -13.21 -2.09 -1.20
CA ARG A 144 -12.12 -1.50 -1.99
C ARG A 144 -12.21 0.04 -2.08
N GLY A 145 -13.38 0.63 -1.87
CA GLY A 145 -13.55 2.08 -1.85
C GLY A 145 -13.22 2.73 -0.50
N ALA A 146 -12.89 1.94 0.52
CA ALA A 146 -12.57 2.47 1.84
C ALA A 146 -11.10 2.89 1.96
N SER A 147 -10.80 3.77 2.92
CA SER A 147 -9.43 4.15 3.26
C SER A 147 -8.64 2.96 3.79
N VAL A 148 -9.25 2.13 4.63
CA VAL A 148 -8.69 0.88 5.14
C VAL A 148 -9.61 -0.31 4.86
N ARG A 149 -9.07 -1.39 4.31
CA ARG A 149 -9.81 -2.62 4.01
C ARG A 149 -9.40 -3.75 4.96
N VAL A 150 -10.39 -4.48 5.48
CA VAL A 150 -10.17 -5.78 6.12
C VAL A 150 -10.59 -6.87 5.13
N GLY A 151 -9.73 -7.85 4.87
CA GLY A 151 -10.06 -8.94 3.94
C GLY A 151 -11.18 -9.84 4.47
N GLN A 152 -11.98 -10.44 3.57
CA GLN A 152 -13.04 -11.39 3.97
C GLN A 152 -12.49 -12.55 4.78
N ASN A 153 -11.31 -13.09 4.40
CA ASN A 153 -10.67 -14.17 5.16
C ASN A 153 -10.28 -13.72 6.57
N THR A 154 -9.75 -12.50 6.73
CA THR A 154 -9.40 -11.96 8.06
C THR A 154 -10.64 -11.77 8.95
N GLU A 155 -11.76 -11.32 8.37
CA GLU A 155 -13.02 -11.26 9.10
C GLU A 155 -13.48 -12.65 9.51
N LYS A 156 -13.56 -13.58 8.55
CA LYS A 156 -14.05 -14.97 8.76
C LYS A 156 -13.21 -15.74 9.78
N GLU A 157 -11.90 -15.60 9.75
CA GLU A 157 -10.98 -16.28 10.66
C GLU A 157 -10.83 -15.56 12.02
N GLY A 158 -11.31 -14.31 12.13
CA GLY A 158 -11.19 -13.51 13.33
C GLY A 158 -9.75 -13.08 13.67
N LYS A 159 -8.83 -13.13 12.70
CA LYS A 159 -7.40 -12.79 12.82
C LYS A 159 -6.77 -12.55 11.45
N GLY A 160 -5.65 -11.82 11.40
CA GLY A 160 -4.93 -11.57 10.15
C GLY A 160 -4.28 -10.18 10.10
N TYR A 161 -4.61 -9.42 9.04
CA TYR A 161 -4.05 -8.10 8.73
C TYR A 161 -5.12 -7.15 8.17
N PHE A 162 -4.82 -5.86 8.09
CA PHE A 162 -5.62 -4.89 7.33
C PHE A 162 -4.77 -4.27 6.22
N GLU A 163 -5.41 -3.71 5.20
CA GLU A 163 -4.79 -3.02 4.06
C GLU A 163 -5.10 -1.53 4.17
N ASP A 164 -4.08 -0.69 4.36
CA ASP A 164 -4.20 0.77 4.26
C ASP A 164 -4.03 1.20 2.79
N ARG A 165 -5.10 1.70 2.18
CA ARG A 165 -5.19 1.96 0.73
C ARG A 165 -4.90 3.41 0.37
N ARG A 166 -4.53 4.23 1.35
CA ARG A 166 -4.42 5.69 1.23
C ARG A 166 -3.11 6.15 0.61
N SER A 167 -2.02 5.39 0.73
CA SER A 167 -0.73 5.85 0.23
C SER A 167 -0.69 5.92 -1.29
N ALA A 168 -0.02 6.94 -1.80
CA ALA A 168 0.29 7.15 -3.21
C ALA A 168 1.50 6.29 -3.63
N SER A 169 1.63 5.99 -4.93
CA SER A 169 2.75 5.19 -5.47
C SER A 169 4.14 5.79 -5.22
N ASN A 170 4.22 7.11 -5.10
CA ASN A 170 5.45 7.85 -4.79
C ASN A 170 5.75 7.98 -3.29
N MET A 171 4.98 7.34 -2.41
CA MET A 171 5.23 7.39 -0.96
C MET A 171 6.66 6.97 -0.60
N ASP A 172 7.22 7.52 0.48
CA ASP A 172 8.41 6.96 1.11
C ASP A 172 7.99 5.77 2.00
N PRO A 173 8.42 4.53 1.68
CA PRO A 173 8.05 3.37 2.47
C PRO A 173 8.59 3.43 3.90
N HIS A 174 9.72 4.12 4.18
CA HIS A 174 10.19 4.29 5.56
C HIS A 174 9.24 5.16 6.39
N ALA A 175 8.80 6.29 5.83
CA ALA A 175 7.87 7.19 6.50
C ALA A 175 6.53 6.52 6.79
N ALA A 176 5.93 5.83 5.83
CA ALA A 176 4.62 5.24 6.07
C ALA A 176 4.67 4.00 6.97
N THR A 177 5.68 3.14 6.82
CA THR A 177 5.82 1.96 7.68
C THR A 177 6.02 2.38 9.15
N SER A 178 6.85 3.40 9.39
CA SER A 178 7.09 3.94 10.73
C SER A 178 5.83 4.59 11.31
N MET A 179 5.12 5.42 10.55
CA MET A 179 3.89 6.07 11.01
C MET A 179 2.77 5.07 11.31
N ILE A 180 2.58 4.02 10.50
CA ILE A 180 1.61 2.97 10.80
C ILE A 180 1.99 2.28 12.11
N ALA A 181 3.27 1.93 12.29
CA ALA A 181 3.74 1.28 13.52
C ALA A 181 3.58 2.20 14.75
N GLU A 182 3.97 3.47 14.64
CA GLU A 182 3.85 4.47 15.70
C GLU A 182 2.39 4.64 16.13
N THR A 183 1.49 4.93 15.19
CA THR A 183 0.07 5.15 15.48
C THR A 183 -0.60 3.91 16.05
N THR A 184 -0.21 2.70 15.64
CA THR A 184 -0.91 1.48 16.06
C THR A 184 -0.34 0.85 17.34
N ILE A 185 0.96 1.00 17.59
CA ILE A 185 1.69 0.40 18.72
C ILE A 185 1.91 1.40 19.85
N LEU A 186 2.41 2.60 19.56
CA LEU A 186 2.86 3.58 20.56
C LEU A 186 1.76 4.59 20.94
N GLY A 187 0.93 5.00 19.98
CA GLY A 187 -0.16 5.98 20.15
C GLY A 187 -1.46 5.41 20.68
#